data_AF-A0A7Y2B4K0-F1
#
_entry.id   AF-A0A7Y2B4K0-F1
#
_cell.length_a   1.000
_cell.length_b   1.000
_cell.length_c   1.000
_cell.angle_alpha   90.00
_cell.angle_beta   90.00
_cell.angle_gamma   90.00
#
_symmetry.space_group_name_H-M   'P 1'
#
loop_
_entity.id
_entity.type
_entity.pdbx_description
1 polymer ?
#
loop_
_entity_poly.entity_id
_entity_poly.type
_entity_poly.pdbx_seq_one_letter_code
_entity_poly.pdbx_strand_id
1 'polypeptide(L)'
;MDLLNLANRKRFLVMALVLLAFILSGQANAASPRLKDLADINLGGAEIQVIGYGLVIGLDGTGDSKSSVFTTQALENMLRKMGITVPEGKVKTKNTAAVMVSAKVNPWHTPGTPLDVSVSSLGDAKSLAGGTLLSTALGTLNNQFVATAQGPVSVGGYSVDAGGGNEVSSNHVLVGRIPSGATIERALVFPASPDSSITVQLRNPDFTTAERVAQAIASLGDGITAVPLDGARVRVEASQLQTEEDRIGFLASLEVLRVEPDAAA
;
A
#
# COMPACT_ATOMS: atom_id res chain seq x y z
N MET A 1 37.92 -0.02 -66.38
CA MET A 1 37.79 0.02 -64.90
C MET A 1 36.32 0.14 -64.43
N ASP A 2 35.33 0.21 -65.33
CA ASP A 2 33.92 0.43 -64.95
C ASP A 2 33.11 -0.80 -64.50
N LEU A 3 33.51 -2.02 -64.91
CA LEU A 3 32.75 -3.24 -64.57
C LEU A 3 32.83 -3.62 -63.07
N LEU A 4 33.93 -3.28 -62.41
CA LEU A 4 34.12 -3.48 -60.96
C LEU A 4 33.22 -2.57 -60.12
N ASN A 5 32.93 -1.35 -60.60
CA ASN A 5 32.04 -0.39 -59.92
C ASN A 5 30.57 -0.83 -59.97
N LEU A 6 30.15 -1.48 -61.06
CA LEU A 6 28.78 -1.96 -61.19
C LEU A 6 28.50 -3.16 -60.27
N ALA A 7 29.47 -4.06 -60.10
CA ALA A 7 29.34 -5.21 -59.20
C ALA A 7 29.25 -4.77 -57.73
N ASN A 8 30.04 -3.77 -57.32
CA ASN A 8 30.00 -3.23 -55.95
C ASN A 8 28.70 -2.46 -55.67
N ARG A 9 28.13 -1.74 -56.64
CA ARG A 9 26.81 -1.10 -56.51
C ARG A 9 25.68 -2.11 -56.29
N LYS A 10 25.68 -3.24 -57.02
CA LYS A 10 24.69 -4.30 -56.84
C LYS A 10 24.78 -4.96 -55.46
N ARG A 11 26.00 -5.22 -54.98
CA ARG A 11 26.23 -5.74 -53.61
C ARG A 11 25.75 -4.78 -52.53
N PHE A 12 26.02 -3.48 -52.71
CA PHE A 12 25.55 -2.44 -51.79
C PHE A 12 24.02 -2.33 -51.76
N LEU A 13 23.37 -2.38 -52.93
CA LEU A 13 21.91 -2.40 -53.03
C LEU A 13 21.29 -3.64 -52.36
N VAL A 14 21.86 -4.83 -52.59
CA VAL A 14 21.39 -6.06 -51.93
C VAL A 14 21.57 -5.98 -50.42
N MET A 15 22.71 -5.47 -49.94
CA MET A 15 22.96 -5.31 -48.51
C MET A 15 22.02 -4.28 -47.87
N ALA A 16 21.74 -3.16 -48.55
CA ALA A 16 20.78 -2.17 -48.09
C ALA A 16 19.35 -2.73 -48.03
N LEU A 17 18.97 -3.56 -49.00
CA LEU A 17 17.65 -4.18 -49.06
C LEU A 17 17.47 -5.27 -48.00
N VAL A 18 18.53 -6.02 -47.68
CA VAL A 18 18.56 -6.97 -46.55
C VAL A 18 18.49 -6.23 -45.20
N LEU A 19 19.20 -5.10 -45.06
CA LEU A 19 19.15 -4.29 -43.84
C LEU A 19 17.75 -3.68 -43.64
N LEU A 20 17.13 -3.20 -44.71
CA LEU A 20 15.76 -2.67 -44.67
C LEU A 20 14.73 -3.76 -44.34
N ALA A 21 14.89 -4.96 -44.90
CA ALA A 21 14.05 -6.10 -44.55
C ALA A 21 14.20 -6.49 -43.07
N PHE A 22 15.42 -6.43 -42.52
CA PHE A 22 15.69 -6.72 -41.11
C PHE A 22 15.03 -5.70 -40.16
N ILE A 23 15.06 -4.41 -40.52
CA ILE A 23 14.39 -3.33 -39.78
C ILE A 23 12.86 -3.49 -39.83
N LEU A 24 12.31 -3.90 -40.98
CA LEU A 24 10.86 -4.12 -41.15
C LEU A 24 10.34 -5.37 -40.42
N SER A 25 11.18 -6.39 -40.23
CA SER A 25 10.84 -7.58 -39.43
C SER A 25 10.88 -7.37 -37.91
N GLY A 26 11.29 -6.19 -37.44
CA GLY A 26 11.40 -5.83 -36.02
C GLY A 26 10.14 -5.25 -35.38
N GLN A 27 8.97 -5.35 -36.03
CA GLN A 27 7.69 -5.05 -35.39
C GLN A 27 7.41 -6.15 -34.36
N ALA A 28 7.98 -5.99 -33.15
CA ALA A 28 7.69 -6.85 -32.03
C ALA A 28 6.17 -6.89 -31.86
N ASN A 29 5.58 -8.08 -31.98
CA ASN A 29 4.23 -8.32 -31.47
C ASN A 29 4.26 -7.98 -29.98
N ALA A 30 3.87 -6.76 -29.63
CA ALA A 30 3.60 -6.41 -28.25
C ALA A 30 2.46 -7.31 -27.82
N ALA A 31 2.79 -8.41 -27.15
CA ALA A 31 1.80 -9.34 -26.65
C ALA A 31 0.83 -8.54 -25.79
N SER A 32 -0.47 -8.62 -26.12
CA SER A 32 -1.50 -7.88 -25.39
C SER A 32 -1.32 -8.12 -23.89
N PRO A 33 -1.17 -7.06 -23.08
CA PRO A 33 -0.92 -7.20 -21.65
C PRO A 33 -2.07 -7.93 -20.98
N ARG A 34 -1.77 -8.60 -19.86
CA ARG A 34 -2.82 -9.25 -19.08
C ARG A 34 -3.59 -8.19 -18.31
N LEU A 35 -4.83 -8.49 -17.95
CA LEU A 35 -5.69 -7.57 -17.23
C LEU A 35 -5.06 -7.14 -15.90
N LYS A 36 -4.34 -8.03 -15.19
CA LYS A 36 -3.63 -7.69 -13.95
C LYS A 36 -2.45 -6.73 -14.10
N ASP A 37 -1.94 -6.61 -15.33
CA ASP A 37 -0.88 -5.67 -15.65
C ASP A 37 -1.50 -4.26 -15.91
N LEU A 38 -2.75 -4.21 -16.39
CA LEU A 38 -3.49 -2.98 -16.71
C LEU A 38 -4.37 -2.43 -15.58
N ALA A 39 -4.85 -3.29 -14.68
CA ALA A 39 -5.93 -2.98 -13.77
C ALA A 39 -5.79 -3.72 -12.43
N ASP A 40 -6.37 -3.13 -11.40
CA ASP A 40 -6.52 -3.73 -10.08
C ASP A 40 -7.94 -4.29 -9.93
N ILE A 41 -8.04 -5.56 -9.52
CA ILE A 41 -9.32 -6.25 -9.33
C ILE A 41 -9.77 -6.02 -7.90
N ASN A 42 -10.77 -5.15 -7.72
CA ASN A 42 -11.34 -4.83 -6.42
C ASN A 42 -12.57 -5.69 -6.14
N LEU A 43 -12.47 -6.50 -5.09
CA LEU A 43 -13.58 -7.32 -4.56
C LEU A 43 -14.53 -6.52 -3.65
N GLY A 44 -14.51 -5.19 -3.73
CA GLY A 44 -15.43 -4.32 -3.00
C GLY A 44 -14.96 -3.89 -1.61
N GLY A 45 -13.72 -4.15 -1.20
CA GLY A 45 -13.17 -3.62 0.05
C GLY A 45 -12.11 -2.55 -0.20
N ALA A 46 -12.36 -1.32 0.23
CA ALA A 46 -11.34 -0.29 0.28
C ALA A 46 -10.33 -0.59 1.39
N GLU A 47 -9.08 -0.09 1.25
CA GLU A 47 -8.16 -0.05 2.39
C GLU A 47 -8.82 0.72 3.53
N ILE A 48 -8.82 0.13 4.73
CA ILE A 48 -9.30 0.77 5.95
C ILE A 48 -8.08 1.18 6.76
N GLN A 49 -8.08 2.41 7.26
CA GLN A 49 -7.07 2.84 8.22
C GLN A 49 -7.50 2.45 9.63
N VAL A 50 -6.60 1.80 10.35
CA VAL A 50 -6.73 1.56 11.79
C VAL A 50 -5.77 2.48 12.53
N ILE A 51 -6.23 3.01 13.65
CA ILE A 51 -5.49 3.96 14.48
C ILE A 51 -5.49 3.51 15.94
N GLY A 52 -4.49 3.93 16.69
CA GLY A 52 -4.39 3.68 18.12
C GLY A 52 -3.54 4.72 18.83
N TYR A 53 -3.85 4.92 20.10
CA TYR A 53 -3.08 5.78 20.99
C TYR A 53 -2.10 4.94 21.80
N GLY A 54 -0.81 5.22 21.68
CA GLY A 54 0.26 4.42 22.26
C GLY A 54 1.28 5.24 23.04
N LEU A 55 2.22 4.54 23.66
CA LEU A 55 3.39 5.12 24.32
C LEU A 55 4.66 4.54 23.72
N VAL A 56 5.58 5.42 23.30
CA VAL A 56 6.96 5.07 22.97
C VAL A 56 7.82 5.32 24.20
N ILE A 57 8.59 4.33 24.62
CA ILE A 57 9.49 4.40 25.77
C ILE A 57 10.95 4.20 25.35
N GLY A 58 11.89 4.45 26.27
CA GLY A 58 13.32 4.26 26.02
C GLY A 58 13.98 5.41 25.26
N LEU A 59 13.30 6.57 25.18
CA LEU A 59 13.85 7.78 24.58
C LEU A 59 14.94 8.37 25.49
N ASP A 60 16.02 8.88 24.91
CA ASP A 60 17.17 9.44 25.63
C ASP A 60 16.93 10.91 26.03
N GLY A 61 15.95 11.15 26.90
CA GLY A 61 15.57 12.50 27.32
C GLY A 61 14.84 13.33 26.26
N THR A 62 14.58 12.76 25.08
CA THR A 62 13.90 13.40 23.95
C THR A 62 12.38 13.18 23.94
N GLY A 63 11.83 12.50 24.94
CA GLY A 63 10.39 12.32 25.11
C GLY A 63 9.66 13.61 25.51
N ASP A 64 8.36 13.47 25.73
CA ASP A 64 7.49 14.59 26.07
C ASP A 64 7.92 15.27 27.38
N SER A 65 7.67 16.56 27.49
CA SER A 65 7.80 17.27 28.74
C SER A 65 6.60 17.03 29.66
N LYS A 66 6.63 17.60 30.87
CA LYS A 66 5.50 17.53 31.81
C LYS A 66 4.28 18.36 31.35
N SER A 67 4.46 19.27 30.39
CA SER A 67 3.33 20.03 29.83
C SER A 67 2.41 19.15 28.98
N SER A 68 2.90 18.01 28.48
CA SER A 68 2.08 16.98 27.84
C SER A 68 1.30 16.19 28.89
N VAL A 69 0.13 16.73 29.25
CA VAL A 69 -0.75 16.15 30.27
C VAL A 69 -1.20 14.73 29.89
N PHE A 70 -1.45 14.48 28.60
CA PHE A 70 -1.91 13.18 28.12
C PHE A 70 -0.82 12.09 28.24
N THR A 71 0.45 12.42 28.02
CA THR A 71 1.56 11.45 28.18
C THR A 71 1.72 11.05 29.64
N THR A 72 1.67 12.04 30.54
CA THR A 72 1.74 11.79 31.99
C THR A 72 0.59 10.90 32.44
N GLN A 73 -0.64 11.26 32.08
CA GLN A 73 -1.84 10.50 32.44
C GLN A 73 -1.83 9.07 31.87
N ALA A 74 -1.40 8.90 30.62
CA ALA A 74 -1.33 7.60 29.98
C ALA A 74 -0.30 6.68 30.66
N LEU A 75 0.88 7.21 30.99
CA LEU A 75 1.92 6.48 31.70
C LEU A 75 1.46 6.09 33.12
N GLU A 76 0.81 7.00 33.85
CA GLU A 76 0.22 6.71 35.15
C GLU A 76 -0.87 5.64 35.08
N ASN A 77 -1.75 5.70 34.08
CA ASN A 77 -2.80 4.71 33.88
C ASN A 77 -2.21 3.33 33.54
N MET A 78 -1.15 3.28 32.73
CA MET A 78 -0.44 2.05 32.40
C MET A 78 0.18 1.44 33.66
N LEU A 79 0.95 2.21 34.42
CA LEU A 79 1.59 1.75 35.65
C LEU A 79 0.55 1.24 36.66
N ARG A 80 -0.58 1.95 36.78
CA ARG A 80 -1.70 1.55 37.64
C ARG A 80 -2.32 0.22 37.21
N LYS A 81 -2.52 0.00 35.90
CA LYS A 81 -2.99 -1.29 35.36
C LYS A 81 -2.02 -2.44 35.65
N MET A 82 -0.73 -2.14 35.80
CA MET A 82 0.31 -3.10 36.19
C MET A 82 0.45 -3.24 37.72
N GLY A 83 -0.43 -2.63 38.51
CA GLY A 83 -0.39 -2.69 39.98
C GLY A 83 0.61 -1.73 40.63
N ILE A 84 1.23 -0.83 39.87
CA ILE A 84 2.19 0.16 40.36
C ILE A 84 1.47 1.48 40.61
N THR A 85 1.45 1.92 41.85
CA THR A 85 0.91 3.23 42.22
C THR A 85 2.03 4.26 42.25
N VAL A 86 1.91 5.30 41.42
CA VAL A 86 2.86 6.41 41.42
C VAL A 86 2.22 7.61 42.12
N PRO A 87 2.92 8.27 43.06
CA PRO A 87 2.45 9.53 43.63
C PRO A 87 2.32 10.61 42.54
N GLU A 88 1.28 11.42 42.64
CA GLU A 88 0.96 12.46 41.66
C GLU A 88 2.15 13.40 41.40
N GLY A 89 2.41 13.72 40.13
CA GLY A 89 3.46 14.65 39.71
C GLY A 89 4.90 14.13 39.81
N LYS A 90 5.11 12.88 40.28
CA LYS A 90 6.43 12.24 40.35
C LYS A 90 6.84 11.49 39.08
N VAL A 91 5.92 11.28 38.14
CA VAL A 91 6.24 10.67 36.85
C VAL A 91 7.17 11.59 36.03
N LYS A 92 8.27 11.01 35.54
CA LYS A 92 9.17 11.66 34.60
C LYS A 92 8.85 11.14 33.19
N THR A 93 8.42 12.04 32.30
CA THR A 93 8.02 11.70 30.93
C THR A 93 9.14 11.89 29.91
N LYS A 94 10.31 12.41 30.29
CA LYS A 94 11.39 12.69 29.33
C LYS A 94 11.94 11.47 28.57
N ASN A 95 11.65 10.26 29.03
CA ASN A 95 12.00 9.02 28.32
C ASN A 95 10.79 8.32 27.71
N THR A 96 9.68 9.06 27.54
CA THR A 96 8.40 8.55 27.07
C THR A 96 7.70 9.59 26.20
N ALA A 97 7.15 9.17 25.06
CA ALA A 97 6.33 10.02 24.23
C ALA A 97 4.96 9.36 24.02
N ALA A 98 3.90 10.13 24.10
CA ALA A 98 2.60 9.69 23.62
C ALA A 98 2.56 9.84 22.11
N VAL A 99 2.05 8.80 21.44
CA VAL A 99 2.10 8.70 19.99
C VAL A 99 0.75 8.30 19.43
N MET A 100 0.50 8.78 18.21
CA MET A 100 -0.53 8.21 17.34
C MET A 100 0.11 7.11 16.49
N VAL A 101 -0.54 5.96 16.48
CA VAL A 101 -0.12 4.78 15.74
C VAL A 101 -1.15 4.52 14.65
N SER A 102 -0.71 4.29 13.42
CA SER A 102 -1.63 4.00 12.32
C SER A 102 -1.10 2.90 11.40
N ALA A 103 -2.01 2.09 10.88
CA ALA A 103 -1.73 1.05 9.90
C ALA A 103 -2.87 0.99 8.88
N LYS A 104 -2.58 0.41 7.72
CA LYS A 104 -3.57 0.16 6.67
C LYS A 104 -3.92 -1.32 6.64
N VAL A 105 -5.21 -1.62 6.57
CA VAL A 105 -5.72 -2.99 6.47
C VAL A 105 -6.48 -3.12 5.16
N ASN A 106 -6.08 -4.08 4.33
CA ASN A 106 -6.77 -4.42 3.10
C ASN A 106 -7.70 -5.65 3.31
N PRO A 107 -8.59 -5.93 2.36
CA PRO A 107 -9.52 -7.06 2.45
C PRO A 107 -8.87 -8.45 2.46
N TRP A 108 -7.63 -8.55 2.01
CA TRP A 108 -6.90 -9.82 1.94
C TRP A 108 -6.16 -10.15 3.24
N HIS A 109 -6.00 -9.18 4.14
CA HIS A 109 -5.35 -9.43 5.42
C HIS A 109 -6.27 -10.22 6.35
N THR A 110 -5.75 -11.34 6.85
CA THR A 110 -6.43 -12.24 7.78
C THR A 110 -5.80 -12.17 9.17
N PRO A 111 -6.46 -12.66 10.24
CA PRO A 111 -5.85 -12.77 11.55
C PRO A 111 -4.48 -13.47 11.50
N GLY A 112 -3.49 -12.89 12.19
CA GLY A 112 -2.08 -13.30 12.14
C GLY A 112 -1.24 -12.59 11.08
N THR A 113 -1.86 -11.86 10.14
CA THR A 113 -1.12 -11.11 9.12
C THR A 113 -0.35 -9.93 9.76
N PRO A 114 0.96 -9.80 9.50
CA PRO A 114 1.74 -8.66 9.94
C PRO A 114 1.41 -7.41 9.12
N LEU A 115 1.45 -6.24 9.76
CA LEU A 115 1.21 -4.94 9.18
C LEU A 115 2.36 -4.00 9.47
N ASP A 116 2.70 -3.18 8.48
CA ASP A 116 3.55 -2.03 8.68
C ASP A 116 2.78 -0.92 9.41
N VAL A 117 3.49 -0.28 10.35
CA VAL A 117 2.90 0.73 11.22
C VAL A 117 3.68 2.03 11.09
N SER A 118 2.95 3.15 11.03
CA SER A 118 3.50 4.49 11.20
C SER A 118 3.22 4.98 12.61
N VAL A 119 4.23 5.57 13.25
CA VAL A 119 4.19 6.10 14.61
C VAL A 119 4.55 7.58 14.55
N SER A 120 3.67 8.43 15.08
CA SER A 120 3.85 9.88 15.07
C SER A 120 3.72 10.44 16.48
N SER A 121 4.65 11.30 16.88
CA SER A 121 4.56 12.02 18.16
C SER A 121 3.25 12.82 18.23
N LEU A 122 2.55 12.71 19.35
CA LEU A 122 1.36 13.52 19.64
C LEU A 122 1.69 14.74 20.50
N GLY A 123 2.73 14.65 21.33
CA GLY A 123 3.17 15.70 22.25
C GLY A 123 4.36 16.51 21.77
N ASP A 124 5.08 17.04 22.74
CA ASP A 124 6.22 17.93 22.58
C ASP A 124 7.58 17.20 22.67
N ALA A 125 7.58 15.89 22.43
CA ALA A 125 8.81 15.12 22.24
C ALA A 125 9.70 15.78 21.17
N LYS A 126 11.01 15.70 21.38
CA LYS A 126 12.04 16.19 20.46
C LYS A 126 12.42 15.14 19.42
N SER A 127 12.28 13.86 19.74
CA SER A 127 12.65 12.74 18.86
C SER A 127 12.04 11.43 19.34
N LEU A 128 11.61 10.59 18.39
CA LEU A 128 11.24 9.19 18.62
C LEU A 128 12.39 8.19 18.37
N ALA A 129 13.58 8.68 17.99
CA ALA A 129 14.73 7.85 17.68
C ALA A 129 15.14 6.98 18.89
N GLY A 130 15.43 5.70 18.63
CA GLY A 130 15.83 4.74 19.66
C GLY A 130 14.69 4.28 20.58
N GLY A 131 13.48 4.82 20.41
CA GLY A 131 12.31 4.45 21.19
C GLY A 131 11.73 3.10 20.80
N THR A 132 10.97 2.51 21.73
CA THR A 132 10.16 1.29 21.50
C THR A 132 8.70 1.59 21.79
N LEU A 133 7.83 1.30 20.83
CA LEU A 133 6.38 1.35 20.99
C LEU A 133 5.93 0.20 21.88
N LEU A 134 5.22 0.54 22.96
CA LEU A 134 4.54 -0.44 23.80
C LEU A 134 3.28 -0.98 23.11
N SER A 135 2.88 -2.18 23.52
CA SER A 135 1.67 -2.84 23.00
C SER A 135 0.47 -1.89 22.97
N THR A 136 0.05 -1.58 21.74
CA THR A 136 -0.95 -0.56 21.42
C THR A 136 -2.06 -1.20 20.61
N ALA A 137 -3.30 -1.13 21.11
CA ALA A 137 -4.46 -1.59 20.38
C ALA A 137 -4.78 -0.62 19.22
N LEU A 138 -4.95 -1.17 18.02
CA LEU A 138 -5.40 -0.45 16.84
C LEU A 138 -6.85 -0.81 16.53
N GLY A 139 -7.65 0.21 16.21
CA GLY A 139 -9.04 0.06 15.83
C GLY A 139 -9.45 0.95 14.67
N THR A 140 -10.61 0.66 14.10
CA THR A 140 -11.23 1.52 13.08
C THR A 140 -11.68 2.85 13.69
N LEU A 141 -12.07 3.81 12.86
CA LEU A 141 -12.65 5.08 13.31
C LEU A 141 -13.92 4.90 14.17
N ASN A 142 -14.60 3.76 14.03
CA ASN A 142 -15.76 3.37 14.84
C ASN A 142 -15.35 2.64 16.14
N ASN A 143 -14.07 2.69 16.51
CA ASN A 143 -13.51 2.12 17.72
C ASN A 143 -13.61 0.58 17.80
N GLN A 144 -13.73 -0.10 16.66
CA GLN A 144 -13.69 -1.56 16.60
C GLN A 144 -12.23 -2.02 16.64
N PHE A 145 -11.87 -2.87 17.59
CA PHE A 145 -10.54 -3.43 17.70
C PHE A 145 -10.22 -4.39 16.55
N VAL A 146 -9.03 -4.22 15.94
CA VAL A 146 -8.60 -4.97 14.75
C VAL A 146 -7.24 -5.63 14.94
N ALA A 147 -6.25 -4.87 15.44
CA ALA A 147 -4.86 -5.28 15.45
C ALA A 147 -4.14 -4.77 16.70
N THR A 148 -3.00 -5.37 17.02
CA THR A 148 -2.10 -4.92 18.09
C THR A 148 -0.77 -4.52 17.48
N ALA A 149 -0.26 -3.32 17.81
CA ALA A 149 1.01 -2.78 17.36
C ALA A 149 2.05 -2.70 18.49
N GLN A 150 3.30 -3.03 18.22
CA GLN A 150 4.43 -2.89 19.15
C GLN A 150 5.77 -2.97 18.42
N GLY A 151 6.85 -2.56 19.09
CA GLY A 151 8.22 -2.82 18.64
C GLY A 151 9.10 -1.58 18.52
N PRO A 152 10.36 -1.77 18.09
CA PRO A 152 11.33 -0.68 17.98
C PRO A 152 10.93 0.30 16.87
N VAL A 153 11.01 1.60 17.15
CA VAL A 153 10.65 2.65 16.21
C VAL A 153 11.88 3.03 15.39
N SER A 154 11.77 2.89 14.07
CA SER A 154 12.77 3.37 13.13
C SER A 154 12.38 4.74 12.59
N VAL A 155 13.18 5.76 12.82
CA VAL A 155 12.98 7.12 12.27
C VAL A 155 13.85 7.32 11.03
N GLY A 156 13.38 8.15 10.09
CA GLY A 156 14.09 8.40 8.84
C GLY A 156 15.26 9.39 8.94
N GLY A 157 15.57 9.93 10.12
CA GLY A 157 16.47 11.06 10.30
C GLY A 157 17.30 11.05 11.57
N TYR A 158 18.18 12.03 11.68
CA TYR A 158 18.98 12.32 12.86
C TYR A 158 19.00 13.84 13.07
N SER A 159 18.75 14.28 14.32
CA SER A 159 18.95 15.67 14.73
C SER A 159 20.19 15.72 15.61
N VAL A 160 21.14 16.57 15.24
CA VAL A 160 22.37 16.81 16.00
C VAL A 160 22.34 18.26 16.46
N ASP A 161 22.34 18.47 17.77
CA ASP A 161 22.47 19.80 18.35
C ASP A 161 23.93 20.23 18.29
N ALA A 162 24.27 21.01 17.28
CA ALA A 162 25.63 21.47 17.02
C ALA A 162 25.97 22.73 17.84
N GLY A 163 25.82 22.68 19.17
CA GLY A 163 26.48 23.54 20.19
C GLY A 163 26.50 25.08 20.03
N GLY A 164 25.84 25.64 19.02
CA GLY A 164 26.02 27.03 18.57
C GLY A 164 24.75 27.63 17.94
N GLY A 165 23.59 27.05 18.21
CA GLY A 165 22.29 27.60 17.79
C GLY A 165 21.85 27.24 16.36
N ASN A 166 22.67 26.53 15.58
CA ASN A 166 22.25 25.93 14.32
C ASN A 166 21.85 24.47 14.54
N GLU A 167 20.55 24.23 14.70
CA GLU A 167 19.98 22.89 14.61
C GLU A 167 20.02 22.44 13.14
N VAL A 168 20.93 21.51 12.82
CA VAL A 168 20.96 20.89 11.49
C VAL A 168 20.09 19.65 11.55
N SER A 169 18.80 19.83 11.28
CA SER A 169 17.85 18.71 11.17
C SER A 169 17.75 18.26 9.72
N SER A 170 18.20 17.03 9.46
CA SER A 170 17.96 16.34 8.19
C SER A 170 16.96 15.21 8.44
N ASN A 171 15.75 15.35 7.90
CA ASN A 171 14.57 14.47 8.03
C ASN A 171 13.73 14.63 9.33
N HIS A 172 12.52 14.08 9.31
CA HIS A 172 11.54 14.16 10.40
C HIS A 172 11.82 13.09 11.48
N VAL A 173 12.34 13.51 12.65
CA VAL A 173 12.62 12.62 13.80
C VAL A 173 11.41 12.36 14.73
N LEU A 174 10.29 13.05 14.48
CA LEU A 174 9.03 12.92 15.22
C LEU A 174 8.07 11.88 14.62
N VAL A 175 8.43 11.32 13.47
CA VAL A 175 7.68 10.28 12.78
C VAL A 175 8.62 9.10 12.54
N GLY A 176 8.15 7.91 12.87
CA GLY A 176 8.86 6.67 12.66
C GLY A 176 7.96 5.60 12.06
N ARG A 177 8.57 4.48 11.68
CA ARG A 177 7.90 3.29 11.19
C ARG A 177 8.35 2.08 11.97
N ILE A 178 7.46 1.11 12.09
CA ILE A 178 7.75 -0.22 12.59
C ILE A 178 7.34 -1.20 11.49
N PRO A 179 8.30 -1.67 10.67
CA PRO A 179 8.02 -2.69 9.65
C PRO A 179 7.49 -3.96 10.30
N SER A 180 6.38 -4.51 9.81
CA SER A 180 5.70 -5.66 10.41
C SER A 180 5.45 -5.51 11.92
N GLY A 181 5.23 -4.27 12.38
CA GLY A 181 5.11 -3.92 13.78
C GLY A 181 3.72 -4.13 14.37
N ALA A 182 2.73 -4.49 13.58
CA ALA A 182 1.40 -4.86 14.07
C ALA A 182 0.98 -6.22 13.55
N THR A 183 0.10 -6.88 14.30
CA THR A 183 -0.52 -8.15 13.91
C THR A 183 -2.02 -8.00 13.97
N ILE A 184 -2.72 -8.46 12.93
CA ILE A 184 -4.19 -8.52 12.93
C ILE A 184 -4.64 -9.59 13.92
N GLU A 185 -5.51 -9.20 14.84
CA GLU A 185 -6.12 -10.09 15.84
C GLU A 185 -7.55 -10.47 15.45
N ARG A 186 -8.23 -9.60 14.69
CA ARG A 186 -9.63 -9.80 14.31
C ARG A 186 -9.84 -9.46 12.84
N ALA A 187 -10.54 -10.34 12.14
CA ALA A 187 -10.97 -10.10 10.77
C ALA A 187 -11.91 -8.87 10.72
N LEU A 188 -11.62 -7.96 9.80
CA LEU A 188 -12.54 -6.88 9.49
C LEU A 188 -13.68 -7.43 8.64
N VAL A 189 -14.91 -7.09 9.00
CA VAL A 189 -16.05 -7.27 8.12
C VAL A 189 -16.02 -6.10 7.15
N PHE A 190 -15.44 -6.33 5.98
CA PHE A 190 -15.61 -5.41 4.87
C PHE A 190 -17.08 -5.51 4.46
N PRO A 191 -17.81 -4.38 4.35
CA PRO A 191 -19.15 -4.43 3.79
C PRO A 191 -19.03 -5.11 2.44
N ALA A 192 -19.67 -6.29 2.29
CA ALA A 192 -19.77 -6.91 0.99
C ALA A 192 -20.40 -5.87 0.06
N SER A 193 -19.83 -5.70 -1.14
CA SER A 193 -20.49 -4.90 -2.17
C SER A 193 -21.93 -5.43 -2.26
N PRO A 194 -22.97 -4.58 -2.13
CA PRO A 194 -24.36 -5.01 -2.02
C PRO A 194 -24.78 -5.99 -3.14
N ASP A 195 -24.09 -5.91 -4.28
CA ASP A 195 -24.44 -6.58 -5.51
C ASP A 195 -23.56 -7.81 -5.82
N SER A 196 -22.69 -8.25 -4.88
CA SER A 196 -21.68 -9.31 -5.12
C SER A 196 -20.81 -9.07 -6.38
N SER A 197 -20.76 -7.83 -6.85
CA SER A 197 -20.09 -7.43 -8.08
C SER A 197 -18.59 -7.20 -7.85
N ILE A 198 -17.80 -7.56 -8.85
CA ILE A 198 -16.35 -7.33 -8.90
C ILE A 198 -16.12 -6.04 -9.67
N THR A 199 -15.32 -5.13 -9.12
CA THR A 199 -14.96 -3.88 -9.82
C THR A 199 -13.53 -3.98 -10.31
N VAL A 200 -13.33 -3.92 -11.63
CA VAL A 200 -12.01 -3.81 -12.25
C VAL A 200 -11.69 -2.33 -12.42
N GLN A 201 -10.62 -1.88 -11.78
CA GLN A 201 -10.15 -0.49 -11.82
C GLN A 201 -8.90 -0.40 -12.69
N LEU A 202 -9.00 0.25 -13.84
CA LEU A 202 -7.86 0.54 -14.71
C LEU A 202 -6.87 1.47 -14.01
N ARG A 203 -5.57 1.17 -14.14
CA ARG A 203 -4.48 2.03 -13.63
C ARG A 203 -4.34 3.31 -14.44
N ASN A 204 -4.55 3.22 -15.76
CA ASN A 204 -4.57 4.34 -16.68
C ASN A 204 -6.00 4.50 -17.23
N PRO A 205 -6.76 5.50 -16.79
CA PRO A 205 -8.12 5.72 -17.27
C PRO A 205 -8.16 6.01 -18.77
N ASP A 206 -8.95 5.22 -19.50
CA ASP A 206 -9.21 5.37 -20.93
C ASP A 206 -10.53 4.68 -21.29
N PHE A 207 -11.44 5.39 -21.96
CA PHE A 207 -12.78 4.89 -22.27
C PHE A 207 -12.74 3.71 -23.24
N THR A 208 -11.86 3.76 -24.24
CA THR A 208 -11.70 2.70 -25.23
C THR A 208 -11.18 1.42 -24.56
N THR A 209 -10.20 1.56 -23.68
CA THR A 209 -9.63 0.44 -22.92
C THR A 209 -10.66 -0.14 -21.95
N ALA A 210 -11.45 0.69 -21.26
CA ALA A 210 -12.51 0.23 -20.38
C ALA A 210 -13.59 -0.58 -21.13
N GLU A 211 -13.99 -0.11 -22.32
CA GLU A 211 -14.92 -0.84 -23.20
C GLU A 211 -14.33 -2.18 -23.67
N ARG A 212 -13.07 -2.19 -24.12
CA ARG A 212 -12.39 -3.44 -24.53
C ARG A 212 -12.24 -4.43 -23.38
N VAL A 213 -11.94 -3.95 -22.17
CA VAL A 213 -11.89 -4.78 -20.97
C VAL A 213 -13.26 -5.37 -20.67
N ALA A 214 -14.34 -4.58 -20.72
CA ALA A 214 -15.69 -5.08 -20.49
C ALA A 214 -16.05 -6.19 -21.50
N GLN A 215 -15.79 -5.97 -22.79
CA GLN A 215 -16.05 -6.97 -23.83
C GLN A 215 -15.22 -8.25 -23.64
N ALA A 216 -13.94 -8.12 -23.30
CA ALA A 216 -13.07 -9.26 -23.05
C ALA A 216 -13.55 -10.08 -21.84
N ILE A 217 -14.01 -9.43 -20.77
CA ILE A 217 -14.55 -10.11 -19.58
C ILE A 217 -15.86 -10.82 -19.91
N ALA A 218 -16.78 -10.15 -20.63
CA ALA A 218 -18.04 -10.76 -21.03
C ALA A 218 -17.85 -11.99 -21.95
N SER A 219 -16.72 -12.08 -22.67
CA SER A 219 -16.40 -13.22 -23.53
C SER A 219 -15.93 -14.48 -22.79
N LEU A 220 -15.71 -14.41 -21.47
CA LEU A 220 -15.26 -15.55 -20.66
C LEU A 220 -16.32 -16.65 -20.47
N GLY A 221 -17.60 -16.34 -20.69
CA GLY A 221 -18.67 -17.32 -20.56
C GLY A 221 -20.06 -16.71 -20.39
N ASP A 222 -21.06 -17.56 -20.61
CA ASP A 222 -22.46 -17.20 -20.44
C ASP A 222 -22.78 -16.86 -18.97
N GLY A 223 -23.61 -15.84 -18.74
CA GLY A 223 -23.99 -15.40 -17.39
C GLY A 223 -23.02 -14.39 -16.73
N ILE A 224 -21.99 -13.95 -17.46
CA ILE A 224 -21.10 -12.84 -17.09
C ILE A 224 -21.59 -11.55 -17.74
N THR A 225 -21.84 -10.54 -16.93
CA THR A 225 -22.15 -9.18 -17.37
C THR A 225 -21.02 -8.25 -16.94
N ALA A 226 -20.35 -7.61 -17.89
CA ALA A 226 -19.33 -6.62 -17.62
C ALA A 226 -19.73 -5.29 -18.26
N VAL A 227 -19.82 -4.23 -17.45
CA VAL A 227 -20.30 -2.91 -17.88
C VAL A 227 -19.29 -1.85 -17.46
N PRO A 228 -18.73 -1.07 -18.40
CA PRO A 228 -17.90 0.08 -18.06
C PRO A 228 -18.77 1.15 -17.40
N LEU A 229 -18.35 1.64 -16.24
CA LEU A 229 -19.04 2.70 -15.50
C LEU A 229 -18.55 4.08 -15.90
N ASP A 230 -17.26 4.16 -16.18
CA ASP A 230 -16.51 5.32 -16.60
C ASP A 230 -15.21 4.86 -17.27
N GLY A 231 -14.34 5.80 -17.67
CA GLY A 231 -13.06 5.47 -18.30
C GLY A 231 -12.06 4.74 -17.40
N ALA A 232 -12.34 4.57 -16.11
CA ALA A 232 -11.42 3.92 -15.16
C ALA A 232 -12.00 2.64 -14.54
N ARG A 233 -13.32 2.44 -14.55
CA ARG A 233 -13.99 1.36 -13.81
C ARG A 233 -14.88 0.52 -14.70
N VAL A 234 -14.75 -0.80 -14.55
CA VAL A 234 -15.65 -1.80 -15.14
C VAL A 234 -16.28 -2.62 -14.03
N ARG A 235 -17.61 -2.66 -13.96
CA ARG A 235 -18.35 -3.52 -13.04
C ARG A 235 -18.59 -4.87 -13.69
N VAL A 236 -18.30 -5.94 -12.97
CA VAL A 236 -18.45 -7.32 -13.41
C VAL A 236 -19.38 -8.05 -12.46
N GLU A 237 -20.43 -8.63 -13.02
CA GLU A 237 -21.40 -9.48 -12.34
C GLU A 237 -21.38 -10.85 -13.01
N ALA A 238 -21.29 -11.91 -12.22
CA ALA A 238 -21.21 -13.27 -12.72
C ALA A 238 -22.16 -14.14 -11.90
N SER A 239 -23.28 -14.51 -12.51
CA SER A 239 -24.37 -15.26 -11.86
C SER A 239 -23.97 -16.66 -11.37
N GLN A 240 -22.88 -17.20 -11.93
CA GLN A 240 -22.29 -18.48 -11.58
C GLN A 240 -21.40 -18.46 -10.33
N LEU A 241 -21.10 -17.30 -9.73
CA LEU A 241 -20.26 -17.19 -8.54
C LEU A 241 -21.04 -17.53 -7.26
N GLN A 242 -21.39 -18.79 -7.09
CA GLN A 242 -22.17 -19.25 -5.93
C GLN A 242 -21.29 -19.73 -4.76
N THR A 243 -20.08 -20.21 -5.04
CA THR A 243 -19.13 -20.66 -4.03
C THR A 243 -17.86 -19.80 -4.01
N GLU A 244 -17.10 -19.85 -2.92
CA GLU A 244 -15.77 -19.21 -2.85
C GLU A 244 -14.78 -19.82 -3.87
N GLU A 245 -14.91 -21.11 -4.18
CA GLU A 245 -14.08 -21.78 -5.18
C GLU A 245 -14.36 -21.23 -6.59
N ASP A 246 -15.63 -21.05 -6.95
CA ASP A 246 -16.03 -20.43 -8.22
C ASP A 246 -15.49 -19.01 -8.35
N ARG A 247 -15.52 -18.24 -7.24
CA ARG A 247 -14.96 -16.88 -7.18
C ARG A 247 -13.46 -16.87 -7.41
N ILE A 248 -12.72 -17.75 -6.74
CA ILE A 248 -11.26 -17.84 -6.91
C ILE A 248 -10.92 -18.24 -8.36
N GLY A 249 -11.61 -19.24 -8.91
CA GLY A 249 -11.43 -19.67 -10.30
C GLY A 249 -11.70 -18.56 -11.30
N PHE A 250 -12.79 -17.80 -11.10
CA PHE A 250 -13.12 -16.66 -11.94
C PHE A 250 -12.09 -15.53 -11.84
N LEU A 251 -11.63 -15.18 -10.64
CA LEU A 251 -10.58 -14.17 -10.46
C LEU A 251 -9.27 -14.58 -11.13
N ALA A 252 -8.90 -15.86 -11.03
CA ALA A 252 -7.73 -16.38 -11.73
C ALA A 252 -7.89 -16.27 -13.26
N SER A 253 -9.10 -16.48 -13.79
CA SER A 253 -9.39 -16.31 -15.22
C SER A 253 -9.28 -14.85 -15.67
N LEU A 254 -9.72 -13.91 -14.83
CA LEU A 254 -9.56 -12.48 -15.07
C LEU A 254 -8.09 -12.07 -15.10
N GLU A 255 -7.26 -12.59 -14.18
CA GLU A 255 -5.84 -12.25 -14.12
C GLU A 255 -5.04 -12.62 -15.38
N VAL A 256 -5.43 -13.67 -16.09
CA VAL A 256 -4.75 -14.14 -17.30
C VAL A 256 -5.37 -13.61 -18.58
N LEU A 257 -6.55 -12.98 -18.49
CA LEU A 257 -7.26 -12.39 -19.61
C LEU A 257 -6.38 -11.33 -20.28
N ARG A 258 -6.20 -11.44 -21.60
CA ARG A 258 -5.40 -10.48 -22.36
C ARG A 258 -6.31 -9.43 -22.98
N VAL A 259 -5.92 -8.16 -22.85
CA VAL A 259 -6.67 -7.03 -23.39
C VAL A 259 -5.70 -6.08 -24.09
N GLU A 260 -6.10 -5.59 -25.26
CA GLU A 260 -5.33 -4.61 -26.02
C GLU A 260 -5.76 -3.18 -25.62
N PRO A 261 -4.92 -2.42 -24.90
CA PRO A 261 -5.24 -1.05 -24.51
C PRO A 261 -5.18 -0.10 -25.72
N ASP A 262 -5.81 1.06 -25.62
CA ASP A 262 -5.83 2.07 -26.69
C ASP A 262 -4.54 2.89 -26.75
N ALA A 263 -3.99 3.23 -25.59
CA ALA A 263 -2.65 3.77 -25.46
C ALA A 263 -1.68 2.64 -25.05
N ALA A 264 -0.49 2.59 -25.66
CA ALA A 264 0.56 1.68 -25.24
C ALA A 264 0.87 1.93 -23.75
N ALA A 265 0.79 0.87 -22.96
CA ALA A 265 1.07 0.89 -21.51
C ALA A 265 2.53 1.27 -21.22
#